data_AF-A0A109LDZ1-F1
#
_entry.id   AF-A0A109LDZ1-F1
#
_cell.length_a   1.000
_cell.length_b   1.000
_cell.length_c   1.000
_cell.angle_alpha   90.00
_cell.angle_beta   90.00
_cell.angle_gamma   90.00
#
_symmetry.space_group_name_H-M   'P 1'
#
loop_
_entity.id
_entity.type
_entity.pdbx_description
1 polymer ?
#
loop_
_entity_poly.entity_id
_entity_poly.type
_entity_poly.pdbx_seq_one_letter_code
_entity_poly.pdbx_strand_id
1 'polypeptide(L)'
;MAGGVNGYQYVPNPTGWVDPLGLNSCPGAGGCKPSTSAPNPTESINHGEPALPQLTRAQRQARIDELAEANAYRRLKEIEQAFPRAHFLEKHGAQTTPNSQLERVRSGKNPTTEEIERYIGGRKDGEPKIPTAATRYFSHRDQLNAIYRAQLIFKYTNLQISRRPMDMGKIIGEGYKKNNFEYGRQSKAIVILDNDGNPITAYTEF
;
A
#
# COMPACT_ATOMS: atom_id res chain seq x y z
N MET A 1 26.21 -47.63 34.08
CA MET A 1 25.03 -47.68 34.97
C MET A 1 23.80 -47.68 34.10
N ALA A 2 23.05 -48.78 34.14
CA ALA A 2 21.90 -49.01 33.28
C ALA A 2 20.68 -48.24 33.81
N GLY A 3 20.11 -47.37 32.97
CA GLY A 3 18.79 -46.79 33.20
C GLY A 3 17.75 -47.90 33.33
N GLY A 4 16.81 -47.72 34.26
CA GLY A 4 15.93 -48.75 34.80
C GLY A 4 15.14 -49.56 33.78
N VAL A 5 14.87 -50.80 34.17
CA VAL A 5 14.25 -51.92 33.43
C VAL A 5 12.75 -51.69 33.11
N ASN A 6 12.24 -50.47 33.25
CA ASN A 6 10.83 -50.15 33.02
C ASN A 6 10.66 -48.94 32.09
N GLY A 7 10.57 -49.22 30.78
CA GLY A 7 10.38 -48.22 29.74
C GLY A 7 9.03 -47.47 29.78
N TYR A 8 8.13 -47.79 30.72
CA TYR A 8 6.88 -47.06 30.94
C TYR A 8 6.95 -46.07 32.11
N GLN A 9 8.08 -46.01 32.83
CA GLN A 9 8.25 -45.05 33.91
C GLN A 9 8.63 -43.68 33.33
N TYR A 10 7.68 -42.75 33.35
CA TYR A 10 7.87 -41.37 32.86
C TYR A 10 9.02 -40.65 33.58
N VAL A 11 9.10 -40.78 34.91
CA VAL A 11 10.26 -40.45 35.77
C VAL A 11 9.99 -40.99 37.18
N PRO A 12 11.02 -41.36 37.98
CA PRO A 12 10.81 -41.79 39.37
C PRO A 12 10.22 -40.69 40.27
N ASN A 13 10.39 -39.42 39.90
CA ASN A 13 9.88 -38.26 40.64
C ASN A 13 9.34 -37.16 39.70
N PRO A 14 8.02 -36.99 39.57
CA PRO A 14 7.39 -36.11 38.56
C PRO A 14 7.41 -34.61 38.89
N THR A 15 7.97 -34.18 40.03
CA THR A 15 8.04 -32.76 40.41
C THR A 15 9.44 -32.15 40.32
N GLY A 16 10.47 -32.94 40.01
CA GLY A 16 11.87 -32.49 40.10
C GLY A 16 12.77 -32.77 38.90
N TRP A 17 12.27 -33.40 37.84
CA TRP A 17 13.08 -33.78 36.67
C TRP A 17 12.34 -33.53 35.36
N VAL A 18 13.01 -32.87 34.42
CA VAL A 18 12.58 -32.70 33.03
C VAL A 18 13.55 -33.50 32.18
N ASP A 19 13.08 -34.35 31.26
CA ASP A 19 13.92 -35.00 30.24
C ASP A 19 14.12 -34.01 29.08
N PRO A 20 15.31 -33.37 28.95
CA PRO A 20 15.53 -32.34 27.94
C PRO A 20 15.74 -32.91 26.53
N LEU A 21 16.00 -34.22 26.40
CA LEU A 21 16.28 -34.84 25.09
C LEU A 21 15.04 -35.49 24.47
N GLY A 22 13.95 -35.65 25.23
CA GLY A 22 12.69 -36.20 24.74
C GLY A 22 12.83 -37.60 24.13
N LEU A 23 13.82 -38.37 24.60
CA LEU A 23 14.18 -39.67 24.02
C LEU A 23 13.24 -40.79 24.48
N ASN A 24 12.37 -40.52 25.46
CA ASN A 24 11.28 -41.42 25.80
C ASN A 24 10.25 -41.46 24.66
N SER A 25 10.15 -42.61 24.01
CA SER A 25 9.09 -42.90 23.04
C SER A 25 7.73 -42.77 23.73
N CYS A 26 6.91 -41.82 23.27
CA CYS A 26 5.57 -41.57 23.80
C CYS A 26 4.75 -42.87 23.91
N PRO A 27 4.17 -43.21 25.07
CA PRO A 27 3.35 -44.41 25.20
C PRO A 27 2.08 -44.27 24.34
N GLY A 28 1.96 -45.12 23.32
CA GLY A 28 0.82 -45.18 22.40
C GLY A 28 1.23 -45.69 21.03
N ALA A 29 0.42 -46.55 20.41
CA ALA A 29 0.72 -47.23 19.15
C ALA A 29 0.92 -46.31 17.91
N GLY A 30 0.81 -44.99 18.08
CA GLY A 30 0.97 -44.00 17.01
C GLY A 30 2.30 -43.25 16.99
N GLY A 31 3.10 -43.30 18.07
CA GLY A 31 4.16 -42.31 18.28
C GLY A 31 3.59 -40.89 18.38
N CYS A 32 4.36 -39.94 18.91
CA CYS A 32 3.99 -38.52 18.85
C CYS A 32 4.11 -37.99 17.41
N LYS A 33 3.23 -38.46 16.51
CA LYS A 33 3.07 -37.88 15.18
C LYS A 33 2.28 -36.58 15.35
N PRO A 34 2.82 -35.41 14.95
CA PRO A 34 2.02 -34.20 14.92
C PRO A 34 0.86 -34.44 13.95
N SER A 35 -0.38 -34.47 14.46
CA SER A 35 -1.53 -34.40 13.59
C SER A 35 -1.55 -33.00 12.99
N THR A 36 -1.25 -32.88 11.69
CA THR A 36 -1.32 -31.61 10.95
C THR A 36 -2.73 -31.05 10.82
N SER A 37 -3.73 -31.74 11.36
CA SER A 37 -5.09 -31.28 11.55
C SER A 37 -5.38 -31.17 13.04
N ALA A 38 -5.14 -30.00 13.64
CA ALA A 38 -5.85 -29.63 14.85
C ALA A 38 -7.36 -29.62 14.49
N PRO A 39 -8.22 -30.41 15.17
CA PRO A 39 -9.66 -30.23 15.02
C PRO A 39 -10.00 -28.80 15.42
N ASN A 40 -10.80 -28.10 14.61
CA ASN A 40 -11.36 -26.82 15.03
C ASN A 40 -12.17 -27.08 16.32
N PRO A 41 -11.83 -26.45 17.47
CA PRO A 41 -12.52 -26.71 18.74
C PRO A 41 -14.02 -26.36 18.71
N THR A 42 -14.46 -25.68 17.66
CA THR A 42 -15.81 -25.15 17.47
C THR A 42 -16.74 -26.05 16.67
N GLU A 43 -16.28 -27.17 16.10
CA GLU A 43 -17.15 -28.00 15.24
C GLU A 43 -18.20 -28.83 15.98
N SER A 44 -18.17 -28.91 17.32
CA SER A 44 -19.07 -29.80 18.07
C SER A 44 -19.83 -29.17 19.24
N ILE A 45 -19.99 -27.84 19.29
CA ILE A 45 -20.82 -27.20 20.31
C ILE A 45 -21.93 -26.39 19.64
N ASN A 46 -23.15 -26.94 19.64
CA ASN A 46 -24.37 -26.21 19.26
C ASN A 46 -24.73 -25.23 20.39
N HIS A 47 -24.25 -23.99 20.30
CA HIS A 47 -24.53 -22.95 21.31
C HIS A 47 -25.95 -22.38 21.26
N GLY A 48 -26.82 -22.81 20.33
CA GLY A 48 -28.19 -22.28 20.17
C GLY A 48 -28.25 -20.81 19.74
N GLU A 49 -27.10 -20.14 19.62
CA GLU A 49 -26.97 -18.78 19.14
C GLU A 49 -27.13 -18.75 17.61
N PRO A 50 -27.79 -17.71 17.05
CA PRO A 50 -27.82 -17.51 15.62
C PRO A 50 -26.40 -17.30 15.09
N ALA A 51 -26.07 -17.93 13.96
CA ALA A 51 -24.80 -17.68 13.28
C ALA A 51 -24.65 -16.18 13.00
N LEU A 52 -23.50 -15.61 13.40
CA LEU A 52 -23.19 -14.21 13.10
C LEU A 52 -23.31 -13.98 11.58
N PRO A 53 -23.86 -12.84 11.14
CA PRO A 53 -23.94 -12.54 9.71
C PRO A 53 -22.53 -12.52 9.12
N GLN A 54 -22.24 -13.49 8.25
CA GLN A 54 -20.95 -13.60 7.56
C GLN A 54 -21.04 -12.93 6.19
N LEU A 55 -20.09 -12.05 5.90
CA LEU A 55 -19.96 -11.46 4.57
C LEU A 55 -19.59 -12.57 3.56
N THR A 56 -20.27 -12.53 2.42
CA THR A 56 -19.86 -13.31 1.23
C THR A 56 -18.42 -12.97 0.85
N ARG A 57 -17.76 -13.87 0.10
CA ARG A 57 -16.41 -13.60 -0.41
C ARG A 57 -16.33 -12.28 -1.18
N ALA A 58 -17.33 -11.98 -2.00
CA ALA A 58 -17.40 -10.74 -2.78
C ALA A 58 -17.51 -9.50 -1.87
N GLN A 59 -18.37 -9.55 -0.86
CA GLN A 59 -18.50 -8.44 0.11
C GLN A 59 -17.22 -8.25 0.94
N ARG A 60 -16.56 -9.34 1.37
CA ARG A 60 -15.27 -9.25 2.05
C ARG A 60 -14.22 -8.60 1.17
N GLN A 61 -14.15 -8.99 -0.10
CA GLN A 61 -13.19 -8.40 -1.04
C GLN A 61 -13.45 -6.91 -1.24
N ALA A 62 -14.70 -6.51 -1.47
CA ALA A 62 -15.08 -5.11 -1.61
C ALA A 62 -14.71 -4.29 -0.36
N ARG A 63 -14.96 -4.83 0.84
CA ARG A 63 -14.59 -4.17 2.10
C ARG A 63 -13.07 -4.03 2.27
N ILE A 64 -12.30 -5.05 1.89
CA ILE A 64 -10.84 -4.99 1.91
C ILE A 64 -10.34 -3.91 0.94
N ASP A 65 -10.90 -3.84 -0.27
CA ASP A 65 -10.50 -2.85 -1.27
C ASP A 65 -10.84 -1.42 -0.82
N GLU A 66 -12.03 -1.21 -0.24
CA GLU A 66 -12.43 0.06 0.37
C GLU A 66 -11.45 0.49 1.47
N LEU A 67 -11.15 -0.40 2.42
CA LEU A 67 -10.21 -0.13 3.51
C LEU A 67 -8.79 0.10 2.99
N ALA A 68 -8.38 -0.60 1.94
CA ALA A 68 -7.06 -0.43 1.33
C ALA A 68 -6.94 0.95 0.64
N GLU A 69 -7.97 1.43 -0.05
CA GLU A 69 -8.00 2.79 -0.61
C GLU A 69 -7.95 3.84 0.50
N ALA A 70 -8.78 3.72 1.54
CA ALA A 70 -8.79 4.66 2.67
C ALA A 70 -7.44 4.71 3.39
N ASN A 71 -6.79 3.56 3.59
CA ASN A 71 -5.46 3.49 4.17
C ASN A 71 -4.40 4.11 3.26
N ALA A 72 -4.47 3.88 1.94
CA ALA A 72 -3.55 4.50 1.00
C ALA A 72 -3.71 6.02 0.97
N TYR A 73 -4.94 6.54 0.97
CA TYR A 73 -5.23 7.97 1.07
C TYR A 73 -4.63 8.58 2.35
N ARG A 74 -4.90 7.95 3.51
CA ARG A 74 -4.33 8.40 4.79
C ARG A 74 -2.80 8.46 4.72
N ARG A 75 -2.17 7.42 4.17
CA ARG A 75 -0.71 7.37 4.07
C ARG A 75 -0.15 8.43 3.14
N LEU A 76 -0.77 8.65 1.99
CA LEU A 76 -0.39 9.73 1.07
C LEU A 76 -0.49 11.10 1.77
N LYS A 77 -1.57 11.33 2.52
CA LYS A 77 -1.76 12.57 3.26
C LYS A 77 -0.68 12.78 4.32
N GLU A 78 -0.37 11.75 5.11
CA GLU A 78 0.72 11.78 6.09
C GLU A 78 2.08 12.12 5.44
N ILE A 79 2.39 11.48 4.31
CA ILE A 79 3.65 11.73 3.58
C ILE A 79 3.66 13.17 3.05
N GLU A 80 2.59 13.64 2.43
CA GLU A 80 2.52 14.99 1.86
C GLU A 80 2.65 16.06 2.94
N GLN A 81 2.01 15.87 4.09
CA GLN A 81 2.11 16.78 5.23
C GLN A 81 3.51 16.80 5.87
N ALA A 82 4.23 15.68 5.83
CA ALA A 82 5.57 15.58 6.40
C ALA A 82 6.62 16.36 5.60
N PHE A 83 6.38 16.63 4.31
CA PHE A 83 7.34 17.26 3.42
C PHE A 83 6.76 18.54 2.81
N PRO A 84 7.19 19.74 3.21
CA PRO A 84 6.60 21.02 2.77
C PRO A 84 6.58 21.25 1.25
N ARG A 85 7.39 20.52 0.48
CA ARG A 85 7.46 20.62 -0.99
C ARG A 85 6.55 19.61 -1.70
N ALA A 86 5.97 18.66 -0.98
CA ALA A 86 5.15 17.60 -1.55
C ALA A 86 3.78 18.14 -1.99
N HIS A 87 3.30 17.66 -3.14
CA HIS A 87 2.00 18.05 -3.71
C HIS A 87 1.44 16.97 -4.67
N PHE A 88 1.76 15.70 -4.42
CA PHE A 88 1.26 14.58 -5.21
C PHE A 88 -0.21 14.28 -4.95
N LEU A 89 -0.65 14.23 -3.70
CA LEU A 89 -2.03 13.93 -3.34
C LEU A 89 -2.90 15.14 -3.68
N GLU A 90 -2.50 16.34 -3.28
CA GLU A 90 -3.21 17.59 -3.58
C GLU A 90 -3.43 17.81 -5.09
N LYS A 91 -2.42 17.61 -5.94
CA LYS A 91 -2.53 17.92 -7.38
C LYS A 91 -2.87 16.73 -8.27
N HIS A 92 -2.57 15.51 -7.84
CA HIS A 92 -2.67 14.31 -8.69
C HIS A 92 -3.45 13.16 -8.04
N GLY A 93 -3.93 13.34 -6.81
CA GLY A 93 -4.62 12.29 -6.07
C GLY A 93 -5.94 11.85 -6.70
N ALA A 94 -6.35 10.62 -6.36
CA ALA A 94 -7.58 10.02 -6.88
C ALA A 94 -8.87 10.74 -6.42
N GLN A 95 -8.79 11.57 -5.38
CA GLN A 95 -9.89 12.42 -4.94
C GLN A 95 -10.13 13.65 -5.84
N THR A 96 -9.18 13.99 -6.72
CA THR A 96 -9.39 15.04 -7.75
C THR A 96 -10.30 14.53 -8.85
N THR A 97 -10.75 15.41 -9.76
CA THR A 97 -11.68 15.07 -10.86
C THR A 97 -11.10 15.39 -12.24
N PRO A 98 -11.56 14.74 -13.32
CA PRO A 98 -11.20 15.13 -14.69
C PRO A 98 -11.40 16.63 -14.95
N ASN A 99 -12.52 17.19 -14.51
CA ASN A 99 -12.83 18.60 -14.68
C ASN A 99 -11.83 19.50 -13.93
N SER A 100 -11.47 19.16 -12.69
CA SER A 100 -10.45 19.91 -11.95
C SER A 100 -9.07 19.86 -12.62
N GLN A 101 -8.72 18.75 -13.29
CA GLN A 101 -7.48 18.63 -14.06
C GLN A 101 -7.53 19.43 -15.37
N LEU A 102 -8.68 19.46 -16.04
CA LEU A 102 -8.91 20.32 -17.20
C LEU A 102 -8.75 21.80 -16.83
N GLU A 103 -9.33 22.23 -15.71
CA GLU A 103 -9.19 23.59 -15.22
C GLU A 103 -7.76 23.91 -14.79
N ARG A 104 -7.06 22.95 -14.16
CA ARG A 104 -5.65 23.09 -13.82
C ARG A 104 -4.78 23.34 -15.05
N VAL A 105 -4.96 22.58 -16.13
CA VAL A 105 -4.15 22.77 -17.35
C VAL A 105 -4.53 24.04 -18.13
N ARG A 106 -5.75 24.57 -17.93
CA ARG A 106 -6.21 25.84 -18.52
C ARG A 106 -5.69 27.06 -17.78
N SER A 107 -5.73 27.03 -16.45
CA SER A 107 -5.57 28.24 -15.62
C SER A 107 -4.44 28.15 -14.59
N GLY A 108 -3.88 26.97 -14.35
CA GLY A 108 -2.97 26.74 -13.22
C GLY A 108 -3.69 26.59 -11.87
N LYS A 109 -5.03 26.55 -11.85
CA LYS A 109 -5.81 26.34 -10.63
C LYS A 109 -5.52 24.97 -10.01
N ASN A 110 -5.22 24.95 -8.72
CA ASN A 110 -4.99 23.73 -7.97
C ASN A 110 -6.29 22.90 -7.87
N PRO A 111 -6.25 21.58 -8.19
CA PRO A 111 -7.44 20.73 -8.16
C PRO A 111 -8.11 20.57 -6.80
N THR A 112 -7.34 20.73 -5.72
CA THR A 112 -7.82 20.53 -4.34
C THR A 112 -7.98 21.85 -3.61
N THR A 113 -6.99 22.75 -3.64
CA THR A 113 -7.04 24.02 -2.88
C THR A 113 -7.79 25.12 -3.61
N GLU A 114 -8.08 24.94 -4.89
CA GLU A 114 -8.69 25.95 -5.76
C GLU A 114 -7.85 27.24 -5.96
N GLU A 115 -6.64 27.29 -5.43
CA GLU A 115 -5.75 28.43 -5.58
C GLU A 115 -5.02 28.40 -6.92
N ILE A 116 -4.77 29.57 -7.52
CA ILE A 116 -3.95 29.68 -8.73
C ILE A 116 -2.50 29.95 -8.31
N GLU A 117 -1.62 28.97 -8.55
CA GLU A 117 -0.20 29.14 -8.29
C GLU A 117 0.40 30.17 -9.25
N ARG A 118 1.13 31.15 -8.73
CA ARG A 118 1.78 32.20 -9.52
C ARG A 118 3.29 32.16 -9.35
N TYR A 119 4.01 32.67 -10.35
CA TYR A 119 5.43 32.94 -10.18
C TYR A 119 5.62 34.10 -9.20
N ILE A 120 6.69 33.98 -8.40
CA ILE A 120 7.09 35.00 -7.42
C ILE A 120 8.47 35.47 -7.85
N GLY A 121 8.56 36.75 -8.18
CA GLY A 121 9.76 37.41 -8.67
C GLY A 121 10.12 37.11 -10.13
N GLY A 122 11.05 37.91 -10.66
CA GLY A 122 11.55 37.78 -12.03
C GLY A 122 10.57 38.28 -13.10
N ARG A 123 10.82 37.92 -14.36
CA ARG A 123 10.07 38.45 -15.52
C ARG A 123 8.62 37.99 -15.62
N LYS A 124 8.27 36.89 -14.95
CA LYS A 124 6.93 36.29 -14.98
C LYS A 124 6.16 36.53 -13.70
N ASP A 125 6.62 37.44 -12.85
CA ASP A 125 6.01 37.69 -11.55
C ASP A 125 4.50 37.93 -11.67
N GLY A 126 3.72 37.24 -10.84
CA GLY A 126 2.25 37.26 -10.89
C GLY A 126 1.59 36.42 -12.01
N GLU A 127 2.33 35.93 -13.01
CA GLU A 127 1.77 35.04 -14.04
C GLU A 127 1.39 33.67 -13.44
N PRO A 128 0.28 33.04 -13.90
CA PRO A 128 -0.08 31.68 -13.49
C PRO A 128 0.94 30.62 -13.92
N LYS A 129 1.21 29.66 -13.03
CA LYS A 129 2.04 28.47 -13.29
C LYS A 129 1.22 27.38 -14.00
N ILE A 130 1.01 27.56 -15.29
CA ILE A 130 0.24 26.60 -16.10
C ILE A 130 1.12 25.38 -16.44
N PRO A 131 0.73 24.16 -16.01
CA PRO A 131 1.51 22.96 -16.27
C PRO A 131 1.38 22.50 -17.73
N THR A 132 2.34 21.72 -18.22
CA THR A 132 2.31 21.13 -19.57
C THR A 132 1.29 19.99 -19.71
N ALA A 133 0.94 19.35 -18.59
CA ALA A 133 -0.13 18.38 -18.47
C ALA A 133 -0.70 18.40 -17.05
N ALA A 134 -1.94 17.96 -16.89
CA ALA A 134 -2.61 17.81 -15.61
C ALA A 134 -3.30 16.45 -15.55
N THR A 135 -2.92 15.64 -14.57
CA THR A 135 -3.31 14.23 -14.49
C THR A 135 -3.70 13.85 -13.08
N ARG A 136 -4.57 12.85 -12.97
CA ARG A 136 -4.97 12.22 -11.71
C ARG A 136 -4.78 10.71 -11.76
N TYR A 137 -4.53 10.11 -10.60
CA TYR A 137 -4.64 8.67 -10.42
C TYR A 137 -6.11 8.25 -10.33
N PHE A 138 -6.40 7.01 -10.70
CA PHE A 138 -7.70 6.38 -10.44
C PHE A 138 -7.82 5.83 -9.03
N SER A 139 -6.70 5.50 -8.37
CA SER A 139 -6.67 4.96 -7.02
C SER A 139 -5.54 5.55 -6.19
N HIS A 140 -5.76 5.68 -4.88
CA HIS A 140 -4.73 6.09 -3.93
C HIS A 140 -3.69 4.98 -3.78
N ARG A 141 -4.11 3.71 -3.90
CA ARG A 141 -3.21 2.55 -3.86
C ARG A 141 -2.16 2.60 -4.97
N ASP A 142 -2.55 2.91 -6.20
CA ASP A 142 -1.61 2.97 -7.33
C ASP A 142 -0.65 4.15 -7.20
N GLN A 143 -1.13 5.30 -6.72
CA GLN A 143 -0.28 6.45 -6.44
C GLN A 143 0.76 6.15 -5.35
N LEU A 144 0.34 5.54 -4.24
CA LEU A 144 1.25 5.16 -3.16
C LEU A 144 2.25 4.09 -3.62
N ASN A 145 1.81 3.12 -4.41
CA ASN A 145 2.68 2.11 -4.99
C ASN A 145 3.73 2.73 -5.93
N ALA A 146 3.35 3.69 -6.78
CA ALA A 146 4.30 4.41 -7.63
C ALA A 146 5.39 5.12 -6.80
N ILE A 147 4.99 5.81 -5.72
CA ILE A 147 5.93 6.47 -4.80
C ILE A 147 6.91 5.46 -4.19
N TYR A 148 6.42 4.36 -3.61
CA TYR A 148 7.28 3.35 -3.01
C TYR A 148 8.20 2.67 -4.02
N ARG A 149 7.72 2.41 -5.24
CA ARG A 149 8.56 1.88 -6.33
C ARG A 149 9.66 2.88 -6.71
N ALA A 150 9.35 4.17 -6.82
CA ALA A 150 10.34 5.19 -7.11
C ALA A 150 11.42 5.28 -6.02
N GLN A 151 11.02 5.26 -4.75
CA GLN A 151 11.95 5.27 -3.61
C GLN A 151 12.84 4.02 -3.61
N LEU A 152 12.27 2.86 -3.92
CA LEU A 152 13.03 1.61 -4.05
C LEU A 152 14.04 1.67 -5.19
N ILE A 153 13.63 2.18 -6.36
CA ILE A 153 14.53 2.38 -7.50
C ILE A 153 15.65 3.33 -7.10
N PHE A 154 15.35 4.47 -6.48
CA PHE A 154 16.35 5.44 -6.02
C PHE A 154 17.37 4.78 -5.08
N LYS A 155 16.90 4.03 -4.07
CA LYS A 155 17.74 3.33 -3.10
C LYS A 155 18.79 2.42 -3.75
N TYR A 156 18.44 1.77 -4.85
CA TYR A 156 19.33 0.81 -5.53
C TYR A 156 20.01 1.36 -6.78
N THR A 157 19.68 2.59 -7.19
CA THR A 157 20.22 3.20 -8.41
C THR A 157 20.60 4.67 -8.17
N ASN A 158 19.80 5.62 -8.64
CA ASN A 158 19.97 7.06 -8.44
C ASN A 158 18.67 7.82 -8.83
N LEU A 159 18.66 9.13 -8.61
CA LEU A 159 17.49 9.99 -8.90
C LEU A 159 17.12 10.05 -10.38
N GLN A 160 18.08 9.93 -11.28
CA GLN A 160 17.80 10.00 -12.72
C GLN A 160 17.01 8.77 -13.17
N ILE A 161 17.35 7.59 -12.65
CA ILE A 161 16.63 6.36 -12.96
C ILE A 161 15.26 6.33 -12.27
N SER A 162 15.16 6.78 -11.01
CA SER A 162 13.89 6.76 -10.27
C SER A 162 12.81 7.67 -10.86
N ARG A 163 13.21 8.69 -11.64
CA ARG A 163 12.32 9.64 -12.31
C ARG A 163 11.86 9.16 -13.69
N ARG A 164 12.38 8.05 -14.21
CA ARG A 164 11.93 7.51 -15.49
C ARG A 164 10.47 7.03 -15.38
N PRO A 165 9.67 7.18 -16.43
CA PRO A 165 8.31 6.63 -16.47
C PRO A 165 8.32 5.14 -16.17
N MET A 166 7.57 4.73 -15.15
CA MET A 166 7.45 3.33 -14.74
C MET A 166 6.10 2.76 -15.15
N ASP A 167 6.11 1.65 -15.88
CA ASP A 167 4.89 0.92 -16.21
C ASP A 167 4.30 0.29 -14.94
N MET A 168 3.02 0.56 -14.69
CA MET A 168 2.26 0.03 -13.56
C MET A 168 1.46 -1.23 -13.93
N GLY A 169 1.58 -1.72 -15.16
CA GLY A 169 0.97 -2.97 -15.64
C GLY A 169 -0.53 -2.88 -15.90
N LYS A 170 -1.13 -1.71 -15.72
CA LYS A 170 -2.54 -1.40 -15.96
C LYS A 170 -2.70 0.10 -16.18
N ILE A 171 -3.87 0.51 -16.66
CA ILE A 171 -4.22 1.92 -16.66
C ILE A 171 -4.42 2.39 -15.21
N ILE A 172 -3.70 3.43 -14.81
CA ILE A 172 -3.63 3.95 -13.44
C ILE A 172 -4.16 5.37 -13.29
N GLY A 173 -4.41 6.08 -14.39
CA GLY A 173 -4.91 7.45 -14.33
C GLY A 173 -5.31 8.02 -15.67
N GLU A 174 -5.66 9.31 -15.63
CA GLU A 174 -6.16 10.08 -16.76
C GLU A 174 -5.79 11.57 -16.62
N GLY A 175 -5.95 12.34 -17.68
CA GLY A 175 -5.67 13.77 -17.64
C GLY A 175 -5.77 14.46 -18.99
N TYR A 176 -5.12 15.61 -19.08
CA TYR A 176 -5.12 16.46 -20.27
C TYR A 176 -3.73 17.02 -20.57
N LYS A 177 -3.34 17.04 -21.85
CA LYS A 177 -2.18 17.82 -22.32
C LYS A 177 -2.55 19.30 -22.47
N LYS A 178 -1.62 20.20 -22.19
CA LYS A 178 -1.81 21.65 -22.39
C LYS A 178 -2.11 22.02 -23.84
N ASN A 179 -1.44 21.35 -24.77
CA ASN A 179 -1.68 21.57 -26.19
C ASN A 179 -3.00 20.90 -26.57
N ASN A 180 -3.97 21.71 -26.99
CA ASN A 180 -5.31 21.30 -27.43
C ASN A 180 -6.22 20.65 -26.37
N PHE A 181 -5.80 20.55 -25.11
CA PHE A 181 -6.59 19.89 -24.06
C PHE A 181 -6.98 18.45 -24.43
N GLU A 182 -6.04 17.72 -25.03
CA GLU A 182 -6.26 16.33 -25.42
C GLU A 182 -6.40 15.45 -24.17
N TYR A 183 -7.55 14.78 -24.04
CA TYR A 183 -7.81 13.80 -22.99
C TYR A 183 -7.09 12.49 -23.27
N GLY A 184 -6.55 11.86 -22.22
CA GLY A 184 -5.92 10.54 -22.32
C GLY A 184 -5.93 9.76 -21.03
N ARG A 185 -5.74 8.45 -21.16
CA ARG A 185 -5.58 7.50 -20.04
C ARG A 185 -4.18 6.90 -20.08
N GLN A 186 -3.60 6.69 -18.90
CA GLN A 186 -2.17 6.44 -18.76
C GLN A 186 -1.88 5.20 -17.92
N SER A 187 -0.91 4.41 -18.35
CA SER A 187 -0.42 3.22 -17.62
C SER A 187 0.89 3.45 -16.86
N LYS A 188 1.58 4.55 -17.15
CA LYS A 188 2.88 4.86 -16.57
C LYS A 188 2.78 5.96 -15.53
N ALA A 189 3.58 5.82 -14.48
CA ALA A 189 3.75 6.82 -13.43
C ALA A 189 5.12 7.48 -13.52
N ILE A 190 5.20 8.76 -13.18
CA ILE A 190 6.44 9.49 -12.96
C ILE A 190 6.40 10.02 -11.52
N VAL A 191 7.49 9.82 -10.79
CA VAL A 191 7.65 10.30 -9.42
C VAL A 191 8.92 11.11 -9.32
N ILE A 192 8.80 12.32 -8.77
CA ILE A 192 9.92 13.21 -8.51
C ILE A 192 10.26 13.12 -7.03
N LEU A 193 11.47 12.66 -6.73
CA LEU A 193 12.04 12.64 -5.39
C LEU A 193 13.05 13.80 -5.21
N ASP A 194 13.21 14.26 -3.98
CA ASP A 194 14.32 15.12 -3.56
C ASP A 194 15.64 14.33 -3.42
N ASN A 195 16.70 14.98 -2.93
CA ASN A 195 18.02 14.36 -2.79
C ASN A 195 18.09 13.28 -1.72
N ASP A 196 17.16 13.29 -0.76
CA ASP A 196 17.08 12.33 0.33
C ASP A 196 16.10 11.17 -0.01
N GLY A 197 15.46 11.22 -1.17
CA GLY A 197 14.48 10.22 -1.61
C GLY A 197 13.06 10.47 -1.13
N ASN A 198 12.76 11.66 -0.59
CA ASN A 198 11.41 12.03 -0.21
C ASN A 198 10.59 12.45 -1.44
N PRO A 199 9.32 12.04 -1.54
CA PRO A 199 8.49 12.37 -2.69
C PRO A 199 8.07 13.84 -2.70
N ILE A 200 8.36 14.52 -3.81
CA ILE A 200 7.89 15.89 -4.10
C ILE A 200 6.58 15.83 -4.87
N THR A 201 6.50 15.01 -5.92
CA THR A 201 5.26 14.83 -6.67
C THR A 201 5.23 13.46 -7.36
N ALA A 202 4.04 12.99 -7.68
CA ALA A 202 3.78 11.74 -8.37
C ALA A 202 2.56 11.95 -9.26
N TYR A 203 2.69 11.69 -10.55
CA TYR A 203 1.67 11.92 -11.57
C TYR A 203 1.76 10.83 -12.64
N THR A 204 0.75 10.75 -13.51
CA THR A 204 0.76 9.78 -14.61
C THR A 204 1.38 10.42 -15.86
N GLU A 205 2.16 9.67 -16.63
CA GLU A 205 2.89 10.20 -17.81
C GLU A 205 1.91 10.59 -18.93
N PHE A 206 2.14 11.71 -19.63
CA PHE A 206 1.43 12.11 -20.85
C PHE A 206 2.38 12.35 -22.01
#